data_AF-A0A2S5QKR4-F1
#
_entry.id   AF-A0A2S5QKR4-F1
#
_cell.length_a   1.000
_cell.length_b   1.000
_cell.length_c   1.000
_cell.angle_alpha   90.00
_cell.angle_beta   90.00
_cell.angle_gamma   90.00
#
_symmetry.space_group_name_H-M   'P 1'
#
loop_
_entity.id
_entity.type
_entity.pdbx_description
1 polymer ?
#
loop_
_entity_poly.entity_id
_entity_poly.type
_entity_poly.pdbx_seq_one_letter_code
_entity_poly.pdbx_strand_id
1 'polypeptide(L)' 'MKIKNASEDYLEKAKKLSKDEIERLQSRMREKLARREEDKKLTLLEILAIQLELDDEQLSEWREKRREINNNNKKNK' A
#
# COMPACT_ATOMS: atom_id res chain seq x y z
N MET A 1 -16.25 -6.40 -4.01
CA MET A 1 -15.51 -5.13 -4.10
C MET A 1 -15.25 -4.85 -5.56
N LYS A 2 -15.77 -3.74 -6.10
CA LYS A 2 -15.41 -3.28 -7.45
C LYS A 2 -13.90 -3.03 -7.45
N ILE A 3 -13.19 -3.65 -8.38
CA ILE A 3 -11.75 -3.49 -8.54
C ILE A 3 -11.55 -2.03 -8.93
N LYS A 4 -11.12 -1.20 -7.99
CA LYS A 4 -10.63 0.13 -8.32
C LYS A 4 -9.21 -0.07 -8.85
N ASN A 5 -8.98 0.36 -10.08
CA ASN A 5 -7.62 0.57 -10.54
C ASN A 5 -6.95 1.53 -9.54
N ALA A 6 -5.68 1.28 -9.24
CA ALA A 6 -4.90 2.22 -8.44
C ALA A 6 -4.95 3.60 -9.09
N SER A 7 -4.92 4.63 -8.25
CA SER A 7 -4.89 6.01 -8.76
C SER A 7 -3.71 6.21 -9.71
N GLU A 8 -3.89 7.09 -10.69
CA GLU A 8 -2.90 7.35 -11.74
C GLU A 8 -1.55 7.83 -11.14
N ASP A 9 -1.61 8.54 -10.02
CA ASP A 9 -0.44 8.96 -9.23
C ASP A 9 0.38 7.75 -8.70
N TYR A 10 -0.28 6.70 -8.22
CA TYR A 10 0.38 5.50 -7.74
C TYR A 10 0.87 4.61 -8.89
N LEU A 11 0.20 4.64 -10.04
CA LEU A 11 0.69 3.99 -11.27
C LEU A 11 1.99 4.65 -11.76
N GLU A 12 2.09 5.97 -11.72
CA GLU A 12 3.34 6.66 -12.05
C GLU A 12 4.46 6.37 -11.04
N LYS A 13 4.13 6.31 -9.74
CA LYS A 13 5.08 5.90 -8.71
C LYS A 13 5.57 4.48 -8.94
N ALA A 14 4.65 3.54 -9.19
CA ALA A 14 4.99 2.15 -9.49
C ALA A 14 5.90 2.01 -10.73
N LYS A 15 5.70 2.84 -11.76
CA LYS A 15 6.59 2.93 -12.94
C LYS A 15 8.00 3.41 -12.61
N LYS A 16 8.15 4.27 -11.59
CA LYS A 16 9.43 4.85 -11.18
C LYS A 16 10.21 3.96 -10.19
N LEU A 17 9.60 2.88 -9.70
CA LEU A 17 10.26 1.96 -8.78
C LEU A 17 11.42 1.23 -9.47
N SER A 18 12.54 1.13 -8.76
CA SER A 18 13.64 0.25 -9.09
C SER A 18 13.26 -1.23 -8.93
N LYS A 19 13.93 -2.14 -9.62
CA LYS A 19 13.78 -3.60 -9.41
C LYS A 19 13.89 -4.00 -7.93
N ASP A 20 14.84 -3.42 -7.22
CA ASP A 20 15.06 -3.71 -5.79
C ASP A 20 13.85 -3.28 -4.93
N GLU A 21 13.27 -2.12 -5.25
CA GLU A 21 12.07 -1.63 -4.58
C GLU A 21 10.85 -2.49 -4.91
N ILE A 22 10.73 -2.95 -6.16
CA ILE A 22 9.69 -3.86 -6.62
C ILE A 22 9.78 -5.20 -5.88
N GLU A 23 10.96 -5.82 -5.81
CA GLU A 23 11.16 -7.09 -5.09
C GLU A 23 10.86 -6.94 -3.60
N ARG A 24 11.29 -5.82 -3.01
CA ARG A 24 11.00 -5.51 -1.61
C ARG A 24 9.51 -5.29 -1.37
N LEU A 25 8.80 -4.67 -2.32
CA LEU A 25 7.35 -4.48 -2.25
C LEU A 25 6.62 -5.81 -2.42
N GLN A 26 7.04 -6.65 -3.37
CA GLN A 26 6.49 -7.99 -3.58
C GLN A 26 6.70 -8.91 -2.37
N SER A 27 7.86 -8.82 -1.70
CA SER A 27 8.12 -9.58 -0.47
C SER A 27 7.18 -9.20 0.68
N ARG A 28 6.69 -7.96 0.68
CA ARG A 28 5.75 -7.43 1.69
C ARG A 28 4.30 -7.43 1.24
N MET A 29 4.04 -7.72 -0.03
CA MET A 29 2.69 -7.74 -0.57
C MET A 29 1.84 -8.74 0.21
N ARG A 30 0.61 -8.33 0.50
CA ARG A 30 -0.35 -9.24 1.10
C ARG A 30 -0.60 -10.41 0.14
N GLU A 31 -0.65 -11.64 0.65
CA GLU A 31 -0.90 -12.86 -0.16
C GLU A 31 -2.08 -12.73 -1.13
N LYS A 32 -3.10 -11.93 -0.79
CA LYS A 32 -4.26 -11.68 -1.64
C LYS A 32 -3.93 -10.93 -2.94
N LEU A 33 -2.91 -10.08 -2.95
CA LEU A 33 -2.45 -9.38 -4.16
C LEU A 33 -1.53 -10.30 -4.98
N ALA A 34 -0.65 -11.07 -4.33
CA ALA A 34 0.17 -12.08 -5.01
C ALA A 34 -0.68 -13.14 -5.73
N ARG A 35 -1.74 -13.65 -5.07
CA ARG A 35 -2.69 -14.58 -5.70
C ARG A 35 -3.48 -13.97 -6.87
N ARG A 36 -3.60 -12.65 -6.95
CA ARG A 36 -4.29 -11.95 -8.05
C ARG A 36 -3.37 -11.69 -9.24
N GLU A 37 -2.06 -11.61 -8.99
CA GLU A 37 -1.03 -11.64 -10.04
C GLU A 37 -1.11 -12.96 -10.81
N GLU A 38 -1.19 -14.09 -10.09
CA GLU A 38 -1.36 -15.42 -10.69
C GLU A 38 -2.65 -15.55 -11.50
N ASP A 39 -3.73 -14.90 -11.05
CA ASP A 39 -5.04 -14.92 -11.70
C ASP A 39 -5.07 -14.11 -13.02
N LYS A 40 -3.95 -13.47 -13.42
CA LYS A 40 -3.76 -12.64 -14.63
C LYS A 40 -4.80 -11.52 -14.85
N LYS A 41 -5.56 -11.17 -13.82
CA LYS A 41 -6.60 -10.13 -13.89
C LYS A 41 -6.03 -8.71 -13.79
N LEU A 42 -4.81 -8.56 -13.29
CA LEU A 42 -4.13 -7.29 -13.09
C LEU A 42 -2.67 -7.42 -13.51
N THR A 43 -2.13 -6.36 -14.08
CA THR A 43 -0.70 -6.28 -14.42
C THR A 43 0.14 -6.06 -13.17
N LEU A 44 1.41 -6.47 -13.20
CA LEU A 44 2.38 -6.22 -12.11
C LEU A 44 2.34 -4.75 -11.65
N LEU A 45 2.24 -3.83 -12.61
CA LEU A 45 2.26 -2.40 -12.38
C LEU A 45 1.03 -1.91 -11.60
N GLU A 46 -0.16 -2.41 -11.94
CA GLU A 46 -1.38 -2.13 -11.19
C GLU A 46 -1.33 -2.71 -9.79
N ILE A 47 -0.76 -3.91 -9.64
CA ILE A 47 -0.63 -4.58 -8.35
C ILE A 47 0.31 -3.80 -7.43
N LEU A 48 1.45 -3.35 -7.95
CA LEU A 48 2.40 -2.51 -7.22
C LEU A 48 1.76 -1.18 -6.80
N ALA A 49 1.02 -0.55 -7.71
CA ALA A 49 0.33 0.71 -7.43
C ALA A 49 -0.76 0.54 -6.35
N ILE A 50 -1.54 -0.54 -6.40
CA ILE A 50 -2.54 -0.87 -5.36
C ILE A 50 -1.84 -1.13 -4.01
N GLN A 51 -0.72 -1.86 -4.02
CA GLN A 51 0.03 -2.14 -2.80
C GLN A 51 0.58 -0.85 -2.17
N LEU A 52 1.14 0.06 -2.97
CA LEU A 52 1.62 1.36 -2.50
C LEU A 52 0.50 2.19 -1.85
N GLU A 53 -0.67 2.25 -2.51
CA GLU A 53 -1.82 3.00 -2.01
C GLU A 53 -2.32 2.43 -0.66
N LEU A 54 -2.39 1.10 -0.54
CA LEU A 54 -2.77 0.43 0.71
C LEU A 54 -1.75 0.66 1.83
N ASP A 55 -0.46 0.64 1.51
CA ASP A 55 0.61 0.87 2.49
C ASP A 55 0.55 2.31 3.01
N ASP A 56 0.30 3.29 2.14
CA ASP A 56 0.13 4.69 2.52
C ASP A 56 -1.14 4.91 3.37
N GLU A 57 -2.28 4.30 3.02
CA GLU A 57 -3.50 4.32 3.84
C GLU A 57 -3.23 3.74 5.23
N GLN A 58 -2.61 2.55 5.31
CA GLN A 58 -2.30 1.89 6.57
C GLN A 58 -1.31 2.72 7.41
N LEU A 59 -0.33 3.37 6.77
CA LEU A 59 0.61 4.26 7.45
C LEU A 59 -0.09 5.51 7.98
N SER A 60 -1.03 6.08 7.23
CA SER A 60 -1.82 7.23 7.65
C SER A 60 -2.69 6.88 8.86
N GLU A 61 -3.42 5.77 8.82
CA GLU A 61 -4.21 5.26 9.95
C GLU A 61 -3.34 5.03 11.19
N TRP A 62 -2.15 4.44 11.01
CA TRP A 62 -1.21 4.23 12.11
C TRP A 62 -0.74 5.56 12.71
N ARG A 63 -0.43 6.56 11.88
CA ARG A 63 -0.05 7.90 12.34
C ARG A 63 -1.19 8.59 13.10
N GLU A 64 -2.43 8.41 12.65
CA GLU A 64 -3.61 8.94 13.32
C GLU A 64 -3.81 8.29 14.70
N LYS A 65 -3.85 6.95 14.76
CA LYS A 65 -3.92 6.21 16.04
C LYS A 65 -2.78 6.59 16.98
N ARG A 66 -1.55 6.74 16.46
CA ARG A 66 -0.40 7.14 17.28
C ARG A 66 -0.49 8.58 17.79
N ARG A 67 -1.08 9.49 17.01
CA ARG A 67 -1.40 10.86 17.46
C ARG A 67 -2.47 10.85 18.55
N GLU A 68 -3.53 10.06 18.41
CA GLU A 68 -4.58 9.91 19.43
C GLU A 68 -4.02 9.36 20.75
N ILE A 69 -3.23 8.29 20.70
CA ILE A 69 -2.58 7.72 21.89
C ILE A 69 -1.68 8.77 22.56
N ASN A 70 -0.89 9.51 21.80
CA ASN A 70 -0.01 10.55 22.34
C ASN A 70 -0.78 11.72 22.98
N ASN A 71 -1.90 12.13 22.38
CA ASN A 71 -2.78 13.17 22.93
C ASN A 71 -3.48 12.69 24.21
N ASN A 72 -3.94 11.45 24.25
CA ASN A 72 -4.55 10.86 25.44
C ASN A 72 -3.54 10.69 26.58
N ASN A 73 -2.29 10.31 26.27
CA ASN A 73 -1.20 10.28 27.25
C ASN A 73 -0.82 11.66 27.80
N LYS A 74 -0.93 12.72 27.00
CA LYS A 74 -0.73 14.10 27.47
C LYS A 74 -1.88 14.63 28.33
N LYS A 75 -3.12 14.17 28.11
CA LYS A 75 -4.29 14.56 28.92
C LYS A 75 -4.33 13.87 30.28
N ASN A 76 -3.74 12.68 30.41
CA ASN A 76 -3.70 11.91 31.66
C ASN A 76 -2.48 12.23 32.55
N LYS A 77 -1.74 13.30 32.27
CA LYS A 77 -0.53 13.70 32.99
C LYS A 77 -0.67 15.14 33.47
#